data_AF-A0A956QEI5-F1
#
_entry.id   AF-A0A956QEI5-F1
#
_cell.length_a   1.000
_cell.length_b   1.000
_cell.length_c   1.000
_cell.angle_alpha   90.00
_cell.angle_beta   90.00
_cell.angle_gamma   90.00
#
_symmetry.space_group_name_H-M   'P 1'
#
loop_
_entity.id
_entity.type
_entity.pdbx_description
1 polymer ?
#
loop_
_entity_poly.entity_id
_entity_poly.type
_entity_poly.pdbx_seq_one_letter_code
_entity_poly.pdbx_strand_id
1 'polypeptide(L)'
;MANPYETDKLVAEYLLLHYGEPAQVFPYGFGPREALGFPVRCVNELAQPEPGSTALELGCAVGRAAFELSRICSRVVAIDYSQAFIQAAQQVAGQAEVAFQVPDEGELTIDCHYRLSDEMHPERVEFEVGDA
;
A
#
# COMPACT_ATOMS: atom_id res chain seq x y z
N MET A 1 18.47 16.93 -2.02
CA MET A 1 17.06 17.27 -2.32
C MET A 1 16.22 16.61 -1.24
N ALA A 2 15.16 17.24 -0.73
CA ALA A 2 14.29 16.58 0.25
C ALA A 2 13.50 15.44 -0.45
N ASN A 3 13.34 14.29 0.22
CA ASN A 3 12.54 13.18 -0.30
C ASN A 3 11.08 13.66 -0.46
N PRO A 4 10.51 13.73 -1.68
CA PRO A 4 9.16 14.23 -1.89
C PRO A 4 8.10 13.34 -1.20
N TYR A 5 8.40 12.05 -1.03
CA TYR A 5 7.50 11.05 -0.47
C TYR A 5 7.30 11.14 1.05
N GLU A 6 7.85 12.16 1.70
CA GLU A 6 7.70 12.40 3.14
C GLU A 6 6.53 13.36 3.48
N THR A 7 5.79 13.82 2.47
CA THR A 7 4.68 14.76 2.67
C THR A 7 3.37 14.04 2.97
N ASP A 8 2.56 14.58 3.89
CA ASP A 8 1.23 14.04 4.23
C ASP A 8 0.35 13.87 2.99
N LYS A 9 0.44 14.81 2.05
CA LYS A 9 -0.25 14.74 0.75
C LYS A 9 0.10 13.46 0.00
N LEU A 10 1.39 13.17 -0.21
CA LEU A 10 1.80 11.99 -0.97
C LEU A 10 1.51 10.70 -0.20
N VAL A 11 1.62 10.71 1.13
CA VAL A 11 1.19 9.56 1.96
C VAL A 11 -0.30 9.26 1.73
N ALA A 12 -1.16 10.28 1.80
CA ALA A 12 -2.60 10.11 1.57
C ALA A 12 -2.94 9.65 0.14
N GLU A 13 -2.28 10.22 -0.87
CA GLU A 13 -2.46 9.83 -2.27
C GLU A 13 -2.03 8.37 -2.53
N TYR A 14 -0.93 7.92 -1.92
CA TYR A 14 -0.49 6.53 -2.02
C TYR A 14 -1.39 5.58 -1.25
N LEU A 15 -1.87 5.97 -0.06
CA LEU A 15 -2.89 5.21 0.67
C LEU A 15 -4.15 5.04 -0.19
N LEU A 16 -4.61 6.11 -0.85
CA LEU A 16 -5.73 6.03 -1.78
C LEU A 16 -5.45 5.07 -2.94
N LEU A 17 -4.31 5.23 -3.63
CA LEU A 17 -3.96 4.41 -4.78
C LEU A 17 -3.82 2.92 -4.43
N HIS A 18 -3.38 2.61 -3.21
CA HIS A 18 -3.10 1.25 -2.76
C HIS A 18 -4.28 0.57 -2.05
N TYR A 19 -5.14 1.34 -1.38
CA TYR A 19 -6.18 0.82 -0.48
C TYR A 19 -7.58 1.38 -0.74
N GLY A 20 -7.71 2.46 -1.52
CA GLY A 20 -8.99 3.07 -1.82
C GLY A 20 -9.86 2.20 -2.72
N GLU A 21 -11.18 2.39 -2.61
CA GLU A 21 -12.15 1.75 -3.49
C GLU A 21 -11.96 2.24 -4.94
N PRO A 22 -12.25 1.40 -5.96
CA PRO A 22 -12.17 1.78 -7.36
C PRO A 22 -12.80 3.13 -7.71
N ALA A 23 -13.96 3.44 -7.12
CA ALA A 23 -14.68 4.69 -7.35
C ALA A 23 -14.03 5.91 -6.67
N GLN A 24 -13.23 5.71 -5.61
CA GLN A 24 -12.47 6.78 -4.95
C GLN A 24 -11.17 7.07 -5.71
N VAL A 25 -10.47 6.02 -6.17
CA VAL A 25 -9.22 6.17 -6.93
C VAL A 25 -9.48 6.73 -8.33
N PHE A 26 -10.56 6.29 -8.96
CA PHE A 26 -10.90 6.68 -10.32
C PHE A 26 -12.42 6.81 -10.51
N PRO A 27 -13.01 7.97 -10.16
CA PRO A 27 -14.47 8.19 -10.19
C PRO A 27 -15.04 8.34 -11.61
N TYR A 28 -14.19 8.35 -12.64
CA TYR A 28 -14.59 8.62 -14.00
C TYR A 28 -15.12 7.36 -14.70
N GLY A 29 -16.18 7.53 -15.50
CA GLY A 29 -16.75 6.45 -16.31
C GLY A 29 -15.87 6.01 -17.48
N PHE A 30 -14.80 6.74 -17.79
CA PHE A 30 -13.91 6.53 -18.93
C PHE A 30 -12.45 6.48 -18.45
N GLY A 31 -11.60 5.66 -19.08
CA GLY A 31 -10.18 5.53 -18.76
C GLY A 31 -9.75 4.10 -18.42
N PRO A 32 -8.44 3.88 -18.16
CA PRO A 32 -7.88 2.54 -18.00
C PRO A 32 -8.20 1.96 -16.62
N ARG A 33 -9.33 1.25 -16.50
CA ARG A 33 -9.71 0.55 -15.26
C ARG A 33 -8.69 -0.50 -14.85
N GLU A 34 -7.93 -0.99 -15.82
CA GLU A 34 -6.79 -1.89 -15.68
C GLU A 34 -5.62 -1.26 -14.92
N ALA A 35 -5.65 0.04 -14.59
CA ALA A 35 -4.67 0.67 -13.72
C ALA A 35 -4.96 0.45 -12.22
N LEU A 36 -6.21 0.19 -11.83
CA LEU A 36 -6.67 0.14 -10.43
C LEU A 36 -6.14 -1.06 -9.65
N GLY A 37 -5.72 -0.94 -8.40
CA GLY A 37 -5.28 -2.12 -7.62
C GLY A 37 -3.99 -2.76 -8.18
N PHE A 38 -3.12 -1.94 -8.76
CA PHE A 38 -1.83 -2.37 -9.32
C PHE A 38 -1.00 -3.25 -8.36
N PRO A 39 -0.77 -2.89 -7.08
CA PRO A 39 0.02 -3.73 -6.16
C PRO A 39 -0.58 -5.12 -5.96
N VAL A 40 -1.91 -5.23 -5.95
CA VAL A 40 -2.61 -6.52 -5.80
C VAL A 40 -2.40 -7.41 -7.02
N ARG A 41 -2.51 -6.84 -8.21
CA ARG A 41 -2.26 -7.59 -9.46
C ARG A 41 -0.80 -7.99 -9.62
N CYS A 42 0.15 -7.15 -9.20
CA CYS A 42 1.56 -7.52 -9.23
C CYS A 42 1.80 -8.86 -8.53
N VAL A 43 1.14 -9.10 -7.39
CA VAL A 43 1.27 -10.36 -6.65
C VAL A 43 0.49 -11.49 -7.32
N ASN A 44 -0.80 -11.26 -7.60
CA ASN A 44 -1.73 -12.32 -8.03
C ASN A 44 -1.52 -12.77 -9.49
N GLU A 45 -1.07 -11.87 -10.36
CA GLU A 45 -0.96 -12.11 -11.80
C GLU A 45 0.49 -12.31 -12.28
N LEU A 46 1.48 -11.73 -11.59
CA LEU A 46 2.87 -11.71 -12.06
C LEU A 46 3.84 -12.45 -11.14
N ALA A 47 3.84 -12.17 -9.83
CA ALA A 47 4.87 -12.68 -8.92
C ALA A 47 4.68 -14.18 -8.62
N GLN A 48 3.44 -14.60 -8.32
CA GLN A 48 3.05 -16.00 -8.07
C GLN A 48 4.08 -16.81 -7.26
N PRO A 49 4.46 -16.36 -6.05
CA PRO A 49 5.48 -17.03 -5.25
C PRO A 49 5.01 -18.42 -4.80
N GLU A 50 5.96 -19.32 -4.57
CA GLU A 50 5.67 -20.63 -3.99
C GLU A 50 5.13 -20.48 -2.55
N PRO A 51 4.09 -21.23 -2.15
CA PRO A 51 3.58 -21.21 -0.79
C PRO A 51 4.66 -21.48 0.26
N GLY A 52 4.71 -20.65 1.31
CA GLY A 52 5.68 -20.76 2.38
C GLY A 52 7.08 -20.23 2.05
N SER A 53 7.32 -19.71 0.85
CA SER A 53 8.57 -19.03 0.49
C SER A 53 8.80 -17.73 1.28
N THR A 54 9.99 -17.14 1.12
CA THR A 54 10.30 -15.80 1.62
C THR A 54 10.35 -14.82 0.44
N ALA A 55 9.76 -13.64 0.61
CA ALA A 55 9.77 -12.58 -0.39
C ALA A 55 10.54 -11.33 0.08
N LEU A 56 11.14 -10.62 -0.88
CA LEU A 56 11.70 -9.29 -0.72
C LEU A 56 10.96 -8.35 -1.67
N GLU A 57 10.36 -7.30 -1.14
CA GLU A 57 9.76 -6.21 -1.91
C GLU A 57 10.61 -4.94 -1.76
N LEU A 58 11.14 -4.44 -2.87
CA LEU A 58 11.90 -3.19 -2.92
C LEU A 58 11.04 -2.08 -3.51
N GLY A 59 10.90 -0.97 -2.80
CA GLY A 59 9.93 0.08 -3.13
C GLY A 59 8.51 -0.31 -2.72
N CYS A 60 8.32 -0.76 -1.47
CA CYS A 60 7.03 -1.26 -1.00
C CYS A 60 5.97 -0.16 -0.81
N ALA A 61 6.38 1.12 -0.87
CA ALA A 61 5.56 2.27 -0.52
C ALA A 61 4.79 2.02 0.79
N VAL A 62 3.47 2.17 0.77
CA VAL A 62 2.59 1.97 1.93
C VAL A 62 2.24 0.50 2.21
N GLY A 63 2.89 -0.47 1.54
CA GLY A 63 2.93 -1.88 1.95
C GLY A 63 1.89 -2.82 1.33
N ARG A 64 1.07 -2.37 0.38
CA ARG A 64 -0.05 -3.17 -0.15
C ARG A 64 0.39 -4.51 -0.76
N ALA A 65 1.41 -4.52 -1.60
CA ALA A 65 1.88 -5.76 -2.21
C ALA A 65 2.54 -6.69 -1.16
N ALA A 66 3.26 -6.15 -0.18
CA ALA A 66 3.80 -6.92 0.95
C ALA A 66 2.70 -7.68 1.70
N PHE A 67 1.57 -7.02 1.98
CA PHE A 67 0.43 -7.68 2.63
C PHE A 67 -0.19 -8.75 1.73
N GLU A 68 -0.31 -8.53 0.42
CA GLU A 68 -0.79 -9.57 -0.51
C GLU A 68 0.19 -10.76 -0.57
N LEU A 69 1.50 -10.52 -0.57
CA LEU A 69 2.53 -11.55 -0.50
C LEU A 69 2.44 -12.36 0.81
N SER A 70 2.10 -11.72 1.93
CA SER A 70 1.98 -12.38 3.24
C SER A 70 0.94 -13.50 3.29
N ARG A 71 -0.03 -13.47 2.37
CA ARG A 71 -1.05 -14.52 2.20
C ARG A 71 -0.43 -15.84 1.75
N ILE A 72 0.68 -15.78 1.01
CA ILE A 72 1.31 -16.91 0.34
C ILE A 72 2.67 -17.23 0.99
N CYS A 73 3.49 -16.21 1.22
CA CYS A 73 4.82 -16.33 1.80
C CYS A 73 4.75 -16.53 3.32
N SER A 74 5.75 -17.23 3.87
CA SER A 74 5.91 -17.37 5.32
C SER A 74 6.57 -16.14 5.96
N ARG A 75 7.28 -15.34 5.16
CA ARG A 75 7.99 -14.12 5.55
C ARG A 75 8.10 -13.17 4.35
N VAL A 76 7.90 -11.88 4.59
CA VAL A 76 8.09 -10.81 3.61
C VAL A 76 8.96 -9.72 4.25
N VAL A 77 10.02 -9.31 3.57
CA VAL A 77 10.76 -8.09 3.90
C VAL A 77 10.37 -7.02 2.90
N ALA A 78 9.83 -5.90 3.35
CA ALA A 78 9.38 -4.81 2.51
C ALA A 78 10.16 -3.54 2.85
N ILE A 79 10.85 -3.00 1.85
CA ILE A 79 11.78 -1.88 2.02
C ILE A 79 11.31 -0.71 1.17
N ASP A 80 11.31 0.49 1.75
CA ASP A 80 11.13 1.74 1.03
C ASP A 80 12.09 2.81 1.55
N TYR A 81 12.45 3.76 0.70
CA TYR A 81 13.29 4.89 1.11
C TYR A 81 12.52 5.90 1.98
N SER A 82 11.20 6.00 1.80
CA SER A 82 10.34 6.93 2.54
C SER A 82 10.03 6.43 3.95
N GLN A 83 10.47 7.19 4.95
CA GLN A 83 10.16 6.91 6.35
C GLN A 83 8.66 7.07 6.61
N ALA A 84 8.02 8.08 6.00
CA ALA A 84 6.58 8.30 6.11
C ALA A 84 5.75 7.15 5.51
N PHE A 85 6.17 6.59 4.38
CA PHE A 85 5.50 5.42 3.79
C PHE A 85 5.61 4.18 4.67
N ILE A 86 6.80 3.90 5.20
CA ILE A 86 7.00 2.79 6.14
C ILE A 86 6.15 2.97 7.40
N GLN A 87 6.04 4.20 7.93
CA GLN A 87 5.16 4.48 9.07
C GLN A 87 3.68 4.24 8.72
N ALA A 88 3.23 4.67 7.54
CA ALA A 88 1.86 4.41 7.09
C ALA A 88 1.59 2.90 6.92
N ALA A 89 2.54 2.14 6.36
CA ALA A 89 2.44 0.69 6.24
C ALA A 89 2.34 0.01 7.62
N GLN A 90 3.14 0.46 8.59
CA GLN A 90 3.08 -0.03 9.96
C GLN A 90 1.76 0.33 10.67
N GLN A 91 1.17 1.49 10.38
CA GLN A 91 -0.16 1.85 10.87
C GLN A 91 -1.24 0.90 10.31
N VAL A 92 -1.19 0.60 9.01
CA VAL A 92 -2.08 -0.37 8.37
C VAL A 92 -1.92 -1.77 8.99
N ALA A 93 -0.70 -2.18 9.33
CA ALA A 93 -0.44 -3.46 9.98
C ALA A 93 -0.96 -3.53 11.43
N GLY A 94 -0.91 -2.41 12.16
CA GLY A 94 -1.15 -2.38 13.61
C GLY A 94 -2.55 -1.96 14.04
N GLN A 95 -3.37 -1.41 13.14
CA GLN A 95 -4.69 -0.87 13.47
C GLN A 95 -5.81 -1.71 12.85
N ALA A 96 -6.96 -1.76 13.54
CA ALA A 96 -8.14 -2.44 13.03
C ALA A 96 -8.76 -1.73 11.83
N GLU A 97 -8.52 -0.42 11.70
CA GLU A 97 -8.94 0.43 10.60
C GLU A 97 -8.04 1.67 10.56
N VAL A 98 -7.64 2.09 9.36
CA VAL A 98 -6.88 3.32 9.12
C VAL A 98 -7.80 4.30 8.42
N ALA A 99 -7.93 5.50 8.98
CA ALA A 99 -8.65 6.62 8.39
C ALA A 99 -7.65 7.66 7.87
N PHE A 100 -7.88 8.18 6.67
CA PHE A 100 -7.02 9.19 6.05
C PHE A 100 -7.84 10.12 5.15
N GLN A 101 -7.35 11.35 4.96
CA GLN A 101 -7.99 12.37 4.13
C GLN A 101 -7.14 12.65 2.90
N VAL A 102 -7.74 12.53 1.72
CA VAL A 102 -7.04 12.72 0.45
C VAL A 102 -7.43 14.08 -0.12
N PRO A 103 -6.48 14.93 -0.53
CA PRO A 103 -6.78 16.18 -1.23
C PRO A 103 -7.59 15.93 -2.51
N ASP A 104 -8.61 16.76 -2.74
CA ASP A 104 -9.45 16.73 -3.95
C ASP A 104 -9.34 18.06 -4.71
N GLU A 105 -10.22 19.04 -4.44
CA GLU A 105 -10.20 20.37 -5.06
C GLU A 105 -9.92 21.48 -4.05
N GLY A 106 -8.83 22.22 -4.25
CA GLY A 106 -8.44 23.32 -3.36
C GLY A 106 -8.14 22.82 -1.95
N GLU A 107 -8.97 23.23 -0.99
CA GLU A 107 -8.90 22.80 0.42
C GLU A 107 -9.89 21.66 0.75
N LEU A 108 -10.62 21.14 -0.25
CA LEU A 108 -11.53 20.02 -0.07
C LEU A 108 -10.76 18.70 0.00
N THR A 109 -11.25 17.79 0.84
CA THR A 109 -10.69 16.46 1.02
C THR A 109 -11.77 15.39 0.94
N ILE A 110 -11.36 14.18 0.54
CA ILE A 110 -12.18 12.96 0.58
C ILE A 110 -11.75 12.15 1.80
N ASP A 111 -12.73 11.78 2.64
CA ASP A 111 -12.51 10.86 3.75
C ASP A 111 -12.43 9.41 3.23
N CYS A 112 -11.35 8.73 3.56
CA CYS A 112 -11.10 7.33 3.21
C CYS A 112 -10.85 6.49 4.47
N HIS A 113 -11.31 5.24 4.41
CA HIS A 113 -11.12 4.26 5.47
C HIS A 113 -10.66 2.95 4.84
N TYR A 114 -9.73 2.27 5.49
CA TYR A 114 -9.31 0.94 5.07
C TYR A 114 -9.17 0.01 6.28
N ARG A 115 -9.65 -1.21 6.14
CA ARG A 115 -9.44 -2.31 7.08
C ARG A 115 -8.67 -3.41 6.35
N LEU A 116 -7.56 -3.84 6.95
CA LEU A 116 -6.78 -4.96 6.43
C LEU A 116 -7.63 -6.24 6.43
N SER A 117 -7.54 -7.01 5.34
CA SER A 117 -8.26 -8.28 5.22
C SER A 117 -7.73 -9.30 6.22
N ASP A 118 -8.61 -10.10 6.83
CA ASP A 118 -8.23 -11.23 7.71
C ASP A 118 -7.43 -12.32 6.97
N GLU A 119 -7.45 -12.32 5.63
CA GLU A 119 -6.64 -13.21 4.81
C GLU A 119 -5.16 -12.80 4.73
N MET A 120 -4.84 -11.55 5.09
CA MET A 120 -3.49 -11.01 5.13
C MET A 120 -2.87 -11.19 6.51
N HIS A 121 -1.56 -11.41 6.54
CA HIS A 121 -0.80 -11.76 7.73
C HIS A 121 0.26 -10.70 8.01
N PRO A 122 -0.12 -9.55 8.61
CA PRO A 122 0.82 -8.45 8.88
C PRO A 122 1.99 -8.88 9.77
N GLU A 123 1.80 -9.90 10.63
CA GLU A 123 2.86 -10.47 11.46
C GLU A 123 3.96 -11.17 10.68
N ARG A 124 3.73 -11.47 9.39
CA ARG A 124 4.74 -12.05 8.49
C ARG A 124 5.51 -10.99 7.69
N VAL A 125 5.17 -9.71 7.84
CA VAL A 125 5.78 -8.61 7.08
C VAL A 125 6.70 -7.79 7.98
N GLU A 126 7.95 -7.67 7.59
CA GLU A 126 8.93 -6.77 8.21
C GLU A 126 9.12 -5.56 7.31
N PHE A 127 8.81 -4.38 7.84
CA PHE A 127 8.98 -3.11 7.15
C PHE A 127 10.27 -2.41 7.57
N GLU A 128 11.09 -2.03 6.61
CA GLU A 128 12.37 -1.34 6.84
C GLU A 128 12.48 -0.08 5.99
N VAL A 129 13.09 0.97 6.55
CA VAL A 129 13.54 2.11 5.76
C VAL A 129 14.91 1.80 5.20
N GLY A 130 15.07 1.89 3.89
CA GLY A 130 16.33 1.58 3.23
C GLY A 130 16.49 2.32 1.91
N ASP A 131 17.73 2.74 1.64
CA ASP A 131 18.16 3.23 0.34
C ASP A 131 18.85 2.06 -0.38
N ALA A 132 18.10 1.37 -1.24
CA ALA A 132 18.48 0.11 -1.87
C ALA A 132 19.08 0.31 -3.26
#